data_AF-A0A9E5V4L1-F1
#
_entry.id   AF-A0A9E5V4L1-F1
#
_cell.length_a   1.000
_cell.length_b   1.000
_cell.length_c   1.000
_cell.angle_alpha   90.00
_cell.angle_beta   90.00
_cell.angle_gamma   90.00
#
_symmetry.space_group_name_H-M   'P 1'
#
loop_
_entity.id
_entity.type
_entity.pdbx_description
1 polymer ?
#
loop_
_entity_poly.entity_id
_entity_poly.type
_entity_poly.pdbx_seq_one_letter_code
_entity_poly.pdbx_strand_id
1 'polypeptide(L)' 'MLFQFNSDDNPGWMWGDTGCLYFWITELDLASQQFENVWMILQCS' A
#
# COMPACT_ATOMS: atom_id res chain seq x y z
N MET A 1 9.43 3.23 0.38
CA MET A 1 7.98 3.05 0.18
C MET A 1 7.77 2.47 -1.20
N LEU A 2 7.06 1.35 -1.30
CA LEU A 2 6.96 0.58 -2.54
C LEU A 2 5.83 1.08 -3.43
N PHE A 3 4.64 1.25 -2.84
CA PHE A 3 3.44 1.68 -3.57
C PHE A 3 2.44 2.31 -2.60
N GLN A 4 1.61 3.20 -3.12
CA GLN A 4 0.49 3.80 -2.40
C GLN A 4 -0.75 3.71 -3.26
N PHE A 5 -1.87 3.37 -2.62
CA PHE A 5 -3.12 3.18 -3.30
C PHE A 5 -4.26 3.89 -2.58
N ASN A 6 -4.66 5.04 -3.13
CA ASN A 6 -5.74 5.86 -2.60
C ASN A 6 -7.11 5.31 -2.99
N SER A 7 -8.12 5.71 -2.23
CA SER A 7 -9.51 5.69 -2.70
C SER A 7 -9.67 6.71 -3.83
N ASP A 8 -10.51 6.40 -4.82
CA ASP A 8 -10.80 7.25 -5.97
C ASP A 8 -12.22 6.95 -6.49
N ASP A 9 -13.02 7.98 -6.72
CA ASP A 9 -14.40 7.86 -7.22
C ASP A 9 -14.46 7.28 -8.65
N ASN A 10 -13.39 7.42 -9.45
CA ASN A 10 -13.30 6.83 -10.77
C ASN A 10 -11.89 6.23 -10.97
N PRO A 11 -11.72 4.91 -10.76
CA PRO A 11 -12.68 3.86 -11.12
C PRO A 11 -13.62 3.36 -10.00
N GLY A 12 -13.72 4.06 -8.85
CA GLY A 12 -14.63 3.70 -7.76
C GLY A 12 -13.99 2.83 -6.67
N TRP A 13 -12.69 3.01 -6.43
CA TRP A 13 -11.97 2.34 -5.37
C TRP A 13 -12.19 3.02 -4.02
N MET A 14 -12.56 2.26 -3.00
CA MET A 14 -12.84 2.77 -1.67
C MET A 14 -12.23 1.87 -0.60
N TRP A 15 -11.38 2.45 0.25
CA TRP A 15 -10.71 1.76 1.36
C TRP A 15 -11.18 2.36 2.69
N GLY A 16 -11.99 1.64 3.44
CA GLY A 16 -12.57 2.20 4.69
C GLY A 16 -13.43 3.44 4.41
N ASP A 17 -13.08 4.56 5.02
CA ASP A 17 -13.78 5.85 4.95
C ASP A 17 -13.14 6.85 3.96
N THR A 18 -12.72 6.39 2.77
CA THR A 18 -11.90 7.17 1.81
C THR A 18 -10.41 7.19 2.18
N GLY A 19 -9.92 6.09 2.74
CA GLY A 19 -8.55 5.89 3.16
C GLY A 19 -7.56 5.55 2.03
N CYS A 20 -6.34 5.18 2.43
CA CYS A 20 -5.23 4.81 1.56
C CYS A 20 -4.50 3.55 2.04
N LEU A 21 -4.15 2.67 1.11
CA LEU A 21 -3.29 1.52 1.35
C LEU A 21 -1.83 1.88 1.04
N TYR A 22 -0.95 1.61 2.00
CA TYR A 22 0.50 1.77 1.87
C TYR A 22 1.16 0.41 1.79
N PHE A 23 2.03 0.23 0.80
CA PHE A 23 2.91 -0.93 0.68
C PHE A 23 4.34 -0.49 0.96
N TRP A 24 4.94 -1.11 1.96
CA TRP A 24 6.30 -0.79 2.41
C TRP A 24 7.17 -2.04 2.43
N ILE A 25 8.44 -1.87 2.10
CA ILE A 25 9.45 -2.93 2.08
C ILE A 25 10.80 -2.31 2.46
N THR A 26 11.68 -3.08 3.09
CA THR A 26 13.06 -2.67 3.33
C THR A 26 13.86 -2.64 2.02
N GLU A 27 14.94 -1.87 1.96
CA GLU A 27 15.82 -1.86 0.78
C GLU A 27 16.49 -3.22 0.53
N LEU A 28 16.83 -3.94 1.61
CA LEU A 28 17.47 -5.25 1.54
C LEU A 28 16.53 -6.30 0.91
N ASP A 29 15.29 -6.34 1.37
CA ASP A 29 14.27 -7.24 0.85
C ASP A 29 13.92 -6.90 -0.60
N LEU A 30 13.84 -5.60 -0.93
CA LEU A 30 13.60 -5.15 -2.31
C LEU A 30 14.74 -5.57 -3.25
N ALA A 31 16.00 -5.37 -2.85
CA ALA A 31 17.15 -5.78 -3.64
C ALA A 31 17.21 -7.30 -3.86
N SER A 32 16.74 -8.06 -2.87
CA SER A 32 16.66 -9.53 -2.92
C SER A 32 15.36 -10.06 -3.54
N GLN A 33 14.46 -9.16 -3.99
CA GLN A 33 13.14 -9.47 -4.54
C GLN A 33 12.23 -10.30 -3.59
N GLN A 34 12.42 -10.15 -2.28
CA GLN A 34 11.62 -10.83 -1.25
C GLN A 34 10.33 -10.05 -0.98
N PHE A 35 9.42 -10.03 -1.96
CA PHE A 35 8.17 -9.28 -1.87
C PHE A 35 7.16 -9.87 -0.87
N GLU A 36 7.39 -11.10 -0.39
CA GLU A 36 6.66 -11.69 0.73
C GLU A 36 6.84 -10.92 2.05
N ASN A 37 7.93 -10.14 2.18
CA ASN A 37 8.23 -9.32 3.35
C ASN A 37 7.57 -7.93 3.30
N VAL A 38 6.74 -7.65 2.29
CA VAL A 38 6.04 -6.36 2.16
C VAL A 38 5.01 -6.19 3.28
N TRP A 39 5.02 -5.02 3.91
CA TRP A 39 3.98 -4.60 4.85
C TRP A 39 2.88 -3.85 4.12
N MET A 40 1.63 -4.25 4.33
CA MET A 40 0.44 -3.54 3.87
C MET A 40 -0.22 -2.84 5.07
N ILE A 41 -0.44 -1.53 4.96
CA ILE A 41 -1.05 -0.71 6.00
C ILE A 41 -2.24 0.02 5.40
N LEU A 42 -3.42 -0.10 6.04
CA LEU A 42 -4.58 0.74 5.74
C LEU A 42 -4.59 1.93 6.69
N GLN A 43 -4.62 3.15 6.14
CA GLN A 43 -4.88 4.38 6.88
C GLN A 43 -6.25 4.93 6.50
N CYS A 44 -7.12 5.08 7.48
CA CYS A 44 -8.50 5.58 7.38
C CYS A 44 -8.86 6.30 8.70
N SER A 45 -9.90 7.12 8.73
CA SER A 45 -10.33 7.87 9.95
C SER A 45 -11.24 7.05 10.87
#